data_AF-A0A9E1J8A0-F1
#
_entry.id   AF-A0A9E1J8A0-F1
#
_cell.length_a   1.000
_cell.length_b   1.000
_cell.length_c   1.000
_cell.angle_alpha   90.00
_cell.angle_beta   90.00
_cell.angle_gamma   90.00
#
_symmetry.space_group_name_H-M   'P 1'
#
loop_
_entity.id
_entity.type
_entity.pdbx_description
1 polymer ?
#
loop_
_entity_poly.entity_id
_entity_poly.type
_entity_poly.pdbx_seq_one_letter_code
_entity_poly.pdbx_strand_id
1 'polypeptide(L)'
;MSEENTSNAKSMSLIVTKGSLDWAYPPFILATTAASMGLDVSMFFTFYGLGLLQKKMDLEVTALGNPAMKMPMAGMHIGMPNLV
;
A
#
# COMPACT_ATOMS: atom_id res chain seq x y z
N MET A 1 -10.31 39.97 11.36
CA MET A 1 -10.19 38.61 10.79
C MET A 1 -9.43 37.81 11.83
N SER A 2 -10.12 37.03 12.65
CA SER A 2 -9.51 36.28 13.76
C SER A 2 -8.53 35.26 13.21
N GLU A 3 -7.30 35.29 13.72
CA GLU A 3 -6.30 34.26 13.50
C GLU A 3 -6.85 32.93 14.03
N GLU A 4 -7.20 32.02 13.12
CA GLU A 4 -7.61 30.67 13.43
C GLU A 4 -6.34 29.87 13.80
N ASN A 5 -6.31 29.29 15.01
CA ASN A 5 -5.19 28.57 15.60
C ASN A 5 -4.44 27.66 14.59
N THR A 6 -3.30 28.12 14.07
CA THR A 6 -2.39 27.37 13.20
C THR A 6 -1.46 26.46 14.01
N SER A 7 -2.01 25.66 14.93
CA SER A 7 -1.28 24.57 15.59
C SER A 7 -1.81 23.18 15.22
N ASN A 8 -2.66 23.11 14.20
CA ASN A 8 -3.16 21.86 13.64
C ASN A 8 -2.28 21.44 12.46
N ALA A 9 -1.01 21.12 12.72
CA ALA A 9 -0.22 20.37 11.74
C ALA A 9 -1.02 19.08 11.46
N LYS A 10 -1.70 19.02 10.31
CA LYS A 10 -2.59 17.91 9.98
C LYS A 10 -1.76 16.63 10.03
N SER A 11 -2.03 15.74 10.97
CA SER A 11 -1.35 14.45 11.04
C SER A 11 -2.08 13.41 10.19
N MET A 12 -1.35 12.47 9.58
CA MET A 12 -1.90 11.32 8.85
C MET A 12 -1.33 10.02 9.42
N SER A 13 -2.21 9.11 9.82
CA SER A 13 -1.81 7.78 10.29
C SER A 13 -2.28 6.70 9.32
N LEU A 14 -1.37 5.82 8.90
CA LEU A 14 -1.64 4.71 7.97
C LEU A 14 -1.30 3.38 8.64
N ILE A 15 -2.21 2.41 8.57
CA ILE A 15 -1.97 1.03 9.02
C ILE A 15 -1.73 0.16 7.79
N VAL A 16 -0.51 -0.34 7.64
CA VAL A 16 -0.08 -1.13 6.49
C VAL A 16 -0.06 -2.61 6.86
N THR A 17 -1.09 -3.34 6.44
CA THR A 17 -1.30 -4.76 6.80
C THR A 17 -0.89 -5.75 5.70
N LYS A 18 -0.77 -5.27 4.46
CA LYS A 18 -0.44 -6.07 3.27
C LYS A 18 1.00 -5.82 2.87
N GLY A 19 1.68 -6.88 2.43
CA GLY A 19 3.09 -6.84 2.08
C GLY A 19 3.38 -7.03 0.59
N SER A 20 2.37 -7.21 -0.26
CA SER A 20 2.60 -7.40 -1.69
C SER A 20 2.86 -6.08 -2.41
N LEU A 21 3.48 -6.16 -3.58
CA LEU A 21 3.95 -5.00 -4.31
C LEU A 21 2.79 -4.05 -4.70
N ASP A 22 1.70 -4.58 -5.24
CA ASP A 22 0.47 -3.85 -5.61
C ASP A 22 -0.18 -3.10 -4.45
N TRP A 23 -0.13 -3.68 -3.25
CA TRP A 23 -0.72 -3.08 -2.05
C TRP A 23 0.24 -2.13 -1.33
N ALA A 24 1.54 -2.19 -1.63
CA ALA A 24 2.53 -1.26 -1.09
C ALA A 24 2.42 0.13 -1.73
N TYR A 25 2.11 0.22 -3.03
CA TYR A 25 2.05 1.51 -3.74
C TYR A 25 1.10 2.52 -3.09
N PRO A 26 -0.18 2.21 -2.81
CA PRO A 26 -1.12 3.19 -2.28
C PRO A 26 -0.67 3.87 -0.97
N PRO A 27 -0.30 3.16 0.11
CA PRO A 27 0.11 3.80 1.36
C PRO A 27 1.40 4.62 1.19
N PHE A 28 2.37 4.18 0.39
CA PHE A 28 3.59 4.95 0.17
C PHE A 28 3.36 6.23 -0.65
N ILE A 29 2.51 6.18 -1.69
CA ILE A 29 2.15 7.36 -2.49
C ILE A 29 1.42 8.38 -1.61
N LEU A 30 0.43 7.93 -0.84
CA LEU A 30 -0.34 8.79 0.06
C LEU A 30 0.55 9.41 1.14
N ALA A 31 1.39 8.60 1.79
CA ALA A 31 2.32 9.07 2.82
C ALA A 31 3.28 10.14 2.28
N THR A 32 3.88 9.89 1.11
CA THR A 32 4.82 10.84 0.48
C THR A 32 4.12 12.13 0.11
N THR A 33 2.91 12.04 -0.43
CA THR A 33 2.12 13.22 -0.83
C THR A 33 1.74 14.03 0.41
N ALA A 34 1.21 13.40 1.45
CA ALA A 34 0.85 14.05 2.71
C ALA A 34 2.07 14.72 3.36
N ALA A 35 3.20 14.03 3.45
CA ALA A 35 4.44 14.59 3.97
C ALA A 35 4.90 15.82 3.16
N SER A 36 4.78 15.78 1.82
CA SER A 36 5.11 16.91 0.95
C SER A 36 4.19 18.12 1.14
N MET A 37 2.96 17.90 1.59
CA MET A 37 1.97 18.94 1.90
C MET A 37 2.12 19.48 3.34
N GLY A 38 3.15 19.05 4.08
CA GLY A 38 3.44 19.51 5.45
C GLY A 38 2.66 18.78 6.54
N LEU A 39 2.10 17.60 6.25
CA LEU A 39 1.45 16.76 7.26
C LEU A 39 2.49 15.93 8.03
N ASP A 40 2.24 15.71 9.32
CA ASP A 40 3.01 14.73 10.13
C ASP A 40 2.47 13.32 9.85
N VAL A 41 3.26 12.48 9.18
CA VAL A 41 2.81 11.17 8.69
C VAL A 41 3.41 10.04 9.51
N SER A 42 2.55 9.23 10.12
CA SER A 42 2.91 8.01 10.85
C SER A 42 2.41 6.77 10.09
N MET A 43 3.31 5.82 9.82
CA MET A 43 2.96 4.55 9.18
C MET A 43 3.23 3.40 10.15
N PHE A 44 2.18 2.65 10.50
CA PHE A 44 2.26 1.45 11.33
C PHE A 44 2.19 0.20 10.46
N PHE A 45 3.32 -0.48 10.31
CA PHE A 45 3.43 -1.72 9.56
C PHE A 45 3.14 -2.91 10.47
N THR A 46 2.26 -3.81 10.05
CA THR A 46 1.88 -4.99 10.83
C THR A 46 1.55 -6.19 9.93
N PHE A 47 1.52 -7.39 10.52
CA PHE A 47 1.33 -8.66 9.81
C PHE A 47 2.27 -8.79 8.60
N TYR A 48 1.71 -8.98 7.41
CA TYR A 48 2.46 -9.11 6.16
C TYR A 48 3.12 -7.78 5.72
N GLY A 49 2.64 -6.63 6.21
CA GLY A 49 3.23 -5.32 5.93
C GLY A 49 4.63 -5.15 6.49
N LEU A 50 5.04 -5.93 7.49
CA LEU A 50 6.41 -5.91 8.02
C LEU A 50 7.46 -6.27 6.96
N GLY A 51 7.09 -7.07 5.95
CA GLY A 51 7.96 -7.41 4.83
C GLY A 51 8.44 -6.20 4.03
N LEU A 52 7.64 -5.12 4.01
CA LEU A 52 7.96 -3.87 3.32
C LEU A 52 9.08 -3.06 4.00
N LEU A 53 9.45 -3.41 5.23
CA LEU A 53 10.54 -2.76 5.97
C LEU A 53 11.90 -3.46 5.79
N GLN A 54 11.96 -4.56 5.03
CA GLN A 54 13.20 -5.28 4.80
C GLN A 54 14.12 -4.53 3.84
N LYS A 55 15.44 -4.59 4.08
CA LYS A 55 16.46 -3.95 3.21
C LYS A 55 16.47 -4.51 1.79
N LYS A 56 16.21 -5.81 1.66
CA LYS A 56 16.02 -6.49 0.38
C LYS A 56 14.56 -6.92 0.33
N MET A 57 13.82 -6.33 -0.59
CA MET A 57 12.40 -6.55 -0.77
C MET A 57 12.21 -7.49 -1.96
N ASP A 58 11.75 -8.70 -1.69
CA ASP A 58 11.32 -9.66 -2.71
C ASP A 58 9.79 -9.71 -2.70
N LEU A 59 9.18 -8.71 -3.34
CA LEU A 59 7.74 -8.49 -3.29
C LEU A 59 7.11 -8.92 -4.61
N GLU A 60 6.14 -9.83 -4.51
CA GLU A 60 5.35 -10.26 -5.65
C GLU A 60 4.07 -9.44 -5.75
N VAL A 61 3.48 -9.41 -6.95
CA VAL A 61 2.15 -8.84 -7.16
C VAL A 61 1.12 -9.92 -6.89
N THR A 62 0.08 -9.62 -6.11
CA THR A 62 -0.96 -10.62 -5.87
C THR A 62 -1.84 -10.82 -7.10
N ALA A 63 -2.21 -12.08 -7.38
CA ALA A 63 -3.24 -12.38 -8.39
C ALA A 63 -4.62 -11.77 -8.03
N LEU A 64 -4.84 -11.44 -6.75
CA LEU A 64 -6.02 -10.71 -6.26
C LEU A 64 -6.00 -9.21 -6.62
N GLY A 65 -4.83 -8.57 -6.65
CA GLY A 65 -4.70 -7.16 -7.00
C GLY A 65 -4.71 -6.89 -8.50
N ASN A 66 -4.48 -7.93 -9.32
CA ASN A 66 -4.74 -7.89 -10.76
C ASN A 66 -5.50 -9.16 -11.19
N PRO A 67 -6.84 -9.13 -11.17
CA PRO A 67 -7.66 -10.27 -11.61
C PRO A 67 -7.44 -10.68 -13.08
N ALA A 68 -6.85 -9.80 -13.90
CA ALA A 68 -6.48 -10.08 -15.29
C ALA A 68 -5.11 -10.79 -15.42
N MET A 69 -4.38 -10.96 -14.32
CA MET A 69 -3.10 -11.65 -14.32
C MET A 69 -3.34 -13.15 -14.58
N LYS A 70 -2.93 -13.59 -15.76
CA LYS A 70 -3.06 -14.99 -16.18
C LYS A 70 -1.97 -15.81 -15.49
N MET A 71 -2.35 -16.71 -14.58
CA MET A 71 -1.40 -17.61 -13.91
C MET A 71 -0.81 -18.58 -14.94
N PRO A 72 0.52 -18.65 -15.13
CA PRO A 72 1.13 -19.60 -16.04
C PRO A 72 1.05 -21.01 -15.44
N MET A 73 0.03 -21.77 -15.84
CA MET A 73 -0.08 -23.19 -15.51
C MET A 73 0.18 -24.00 -16.79
N ALA A 74 1.36 -24.61 -16.88
CA ALA A 74 1.72 -25.58 -17.92
C ALA A 74 1.36 -25.14 -19.37
N GLY A 75 1.67 -23.90 -19.74
CA GLY A 75 1.46 -23.39 -21.11
C GLY A 75 0.03 -23.00 -21.48
N MET A 76 -0.94 -23.13 -20.57
CA MET A 76 -2.32 -22.71 -20.79
C MET A 76 -2.69 -21.57 -19.82
N HIS A 77 -3.02 -20.40 -20.38
CA HIS A 77 -3.42 -19.24 -19.60
C HIS A 77 -4.90 -19.38 -19.18
N ILE A 78 -5.17 -19.89 -17.98
CA ILE A 78 -6.54 -19.93 -17.42
C ILE A 78 -6.75 -18.67 -16.56
N GLY A 79 -7.81 -17.91 -16.85
CA GLY A 79 -8.24 -16.79 -16.00
C GLY A 79 -8.69 -17.29 -14.64
N MET A 80 -8.56 -16.47 -13.58
CA MET A 80 -8.93 -16.88 -12.23
C MET A 80 -10.38 -17.41 -12.22
N PRO A 81 -10.64 -18.66 -11.79
CA PRO A 81 -11.99 -19.19 -11.74
C PRO A 81 -12.81 -18.37 -10.75
N ASN A 82 -13.92 -17.82 -11.23
CA ASN A 82 -14.88 -17.12 -10.38
C ASN A 82 -15.64 -18.20 -9.60
N LEU A 83 -15.46 -18.25 -8.28
CA LEU A 83 -16.27 -19.09 -7.40
C LEU A 83 -17.61 -18.36 -7.18
N VAL A 84 -18.59 -18.68 -8.01
CA VAL A 84 -20.02 -18.41 -7.76
C VAL A 84 -20.58 -19.43 -6.79
#